data_AF-A0A933MT41-F1
#
_entry.id   AF-A0A933MT41-F1
#
_cell.length_a   1.000
_cell.length_b   1.000
_cell.length_c   1.000
_cell.angle_alpha   90.00
_cell.angle_beta   90.00
_cell.angle_gamma   90.00
#
_symmetry.space_group_name_H-M   'P 1'
#
loop_
_entity.id
_entity.type
_entity.pdbx_description
1 polymer ?
#
loop_
_entity_poly.entity_id
_entity_poly.type
_entity_poly.pdbx_seq_one_letter_code
_entity_poly.pdbx_strand_id
1 'polypeptide(L)'
;MNEEYYIPYPKQPLAGGLCVAVTKSQSERMAEIERNKNDRIFLARAILSDHIPLCGGIPDIITRPPYHLIRMNKGPISIYLHHGGRNVAFYDLVSDDEGYLQYIEVQIQDRLPSTTFPLARTALNQLLDNLQGVKWLPLLIMRIDLYVKGDNDPLAHQLIYPFMSELTIGPLGGMHQYPAFSMYEAVLREAIISTSPYYRFLCSYRLYEGLNKLRKWLKDLCQHFGINEKLPKDPPVNIDLIRSYNFRDSFIVGLTTIGDLWSKFKEDRNRVAHFFLKDDDNPLNFSNGYTYNDYSMISAILLYHSNIAFTDLLGFFNKNLMFKMSKGSILPLAEEKDKFILKSQA
;
A
#
# COMPACT_ATOMS: atom_id res chain seq x y z
N MET A 1 29.40 -2.26 -1.22
CA MET A 1 28.82 -2.68 0.08
C MET A 1 27.33 -2.41 -0.03
N ASN A 2 26.46 -3.38 0.20
CA ASN A 2 25.03 -3.10 0.23
C ASN A 2 24.75 -2.28 1.49
N GLU A 3 24.33 -1.03 1.30
CA GLU A 3 23.97 -0.14 2.40
C GLU A 3 22.73 -0.70 3.12
N GLU A 4 22.82 -0.83 4.44
CA GLU A 4 21.75 -1.40 5.27
C GLU A 4 20.74 -0.30 5.62
N TYR A 5 19.47 -0.52 5.27
CA TYR A 5 18.36 0.38 5.53
C TYR A 5 17.52 -0.11 6.72
N TYR A 6 17.14 0.82 7.59
CA TYR A 6 16.24 0.61 8.73
C TYR A 6 14.91 1.33 8.49
N ILE A 7 13.84 0.80 9.06
CA ILE A 7 12.50 1.39 8.98
C ILE A 7 12.11 1.98 10.35
N PRO A 8 12.39 3.26 10.62
CA PRO A 8 11.98 3.92 11.87
C PRO A 8 10.46 4.10 11.98
N TYR A 9 9.75 4.21 10.84
CA TYR A 9 8.31 4.45 10.83
C TYR A 9 7.61 3.76 9.66
N PRO A 10 6.53 3.01 9.89
CA PRO A 10 6.07 2.52 11.20
C PRO A 10 7.07 1.50 11.77
N LYS A 11 7.07 1.30 13.10
CA LYS A 11 8.01 0.33 13.74
C LYS A 11 7.76 -1.12 13.32
N GLN A 12 6.54 -1.44 12.92
CA GLN A 12 6.17 -2.75 12.36
C GLN A 12 5.55 -2.53 10.96
N PRO A 13 6.39 -2.36 9.92
CA PRO A 13 5.91 -2.10 8.57
C PRO A 13 5.17 -3.30 7.99
N LEU A 14 4.06 -3.00 7.32
CA LEU A 14 3.25 -3.95 6.56
C LEU A 14 3.36 -3.62 5.08
N ALA A 15 3.45 -4.66 4.26
CA ALA A 15 3.56 -4.49 2.82
C ALA A 15 2.34 -3.74 2.25
N GLY A 16 2.59 -2.85 1.29
CA GLY A 16 1.59 -1.92 0.75
C GLY A 16 1.38 -0.65 1.58
N GLY A 17 1.82 -0.60 2.84
CA GLY A 17 1.80 0.61 3.66
C GLY A 17 2.97 1.55 3.34
N LEU A 18 2.79 2.86 3.53
CA LEU A 18 3.90 3.81 3.51
C LEU A 18 4.84 3.53 4.68
N CYS A 19 6.12 3.62 4.41
CA CYS A 19 7.17 3.58 5.41
C CYS A 19 8.25 4.62 5.11
N VAL A 20 9.02 4.94 6.14
CA VAL A 20 10.22 5.77 6.07
C VAL A 20 11.41 4.84 6.26
N ALA A 21 12.33 4.84 5.29
CA ALA A 21 13.59 4.11 5.32
C ALA A 21 14.75 5.09 5.50
N VAL A 22 15.73 4.70 6.33
CA VAL A 22 16.94 5.48 6.61
C VAL A 22 18.15 4.56 6.63
N THR A 23 19.31 5.08 6.27
CA THR A 23 20.57 4.36 6.48
C THR A 23 20.94 4.39 7.96
N LYS A 24 21.90 3.55 8.39
CA LYS A 24 22.35 3.52 9.78
C LYS A 24 22.78 4.90 10.29
N SER A 25 23.61 5.60 9.52
CA SER A 25 24.14 6.92 9.86
C SER A 25 23.04 7.98 9.97
N GLN A 26 22.03 7.91 9.09
CA GLN A 26 20.94 8.87 9.09
C GLN A 26 19.87 8.58 10.15
N SER A 27 19.76 7.34 10.64
CA SER A 27 18.84 6.97 11.72
C SER A 27 19.12 7.74 13.01
N GLU A 28 20.37 7.79 13.43
CA GLU A 28 20.79 8.51 14.65
C GLU A 28 20.57 10.02 14.50
N ARG A 29 20.85 10.55 13.31
CA ARG A 29 20.63 11.95 12.97
C ARG A 29 19.15 12.32 12.94
N MET A 30 18.31 11.48 12.37
CA MET A 30 16.86 11.66 12.37
C MET A 30 16.32 11.70 13.80
N ALA A 31 16.78 10.80 14.67
CA ALA A 31 16.42 10.80 16.09
C ALA A 31 16.90 12.06 16.82
N GLU A 32 18.07 12.59 16.48
CA GLU A 32 18.55 13.88 17.01
C GLU A 32 17.66 15.05 16.57
N ILE A 33 17.29 15.12 15.29
CA ILE A 33 16.39 16.13 14.75
C ILE A 33 15.04 16.10 15.48
N GLU A 34 14.48 14.90 15.67
CA GLU A 34 13.20 14.69 16.38
C GLU A 34 13.26 15.09 17.86
N ARG A 35 14.41 14.92 18.52
CA ARG A 35 14.62 15.37 19.91
C ARG A 35 14.74 16.89 20.00
N ASN A 36 15.52 17.50 19.12
CA ASN A 36 15.84 18.93 19.19
C ASN A 36 14.66 19.81 18.74
N LYS A 37 13.84 19.36 17.78
CA LYS A 37 12.63 20.08 17.30
C LYS A 37 12.85 21.52 16.84
N ASN A 38 14.06 21.87 16.42
CA ASN A 38 14.37 23.18 15.86
C ASN A 38 13.74 23.34 14.47
N ASP A 39 13.32 24.57 14.15
CA ASP A 39 12.87 24.92 12.81
C ASP A 39 14.02 24.75 11.81
N ARG A 40 13.75 24.04 10.71
CA ARG A 40 14.71 23.76 9.65
C ARG A 40 14.01 23.85 8.30
N ILE A 41 14.78 24.05 7.24
CA ILE A 41 14.29 23.89 5.88
C ILE A 41 14.68 22.50 5.40
N PHE A 42 13.68 21.72 5.03
CA PHE A 42 13.83 20.44 4.36
C PHE A 42 13.64 20.61 2.86
N LEU A 43 14.38 19.81 2.08
CA LEU A 43 14.17 19.65 0.64
C LEU A 43 13.56 18.28 0.42
N ALA A 44 12.35 18.23 -0.12
CA ALA A 44 11.66 16.97 -0.44
C ALA A 44 11.69 16.76 -1.96
N ARG A 45 12.41 15.74 -2.40
CA ARG A 45 12.57 15.37 -3.81
C ARG A 45 11.67 14.20 -4.16
N ALA A 46 10.67 14.44 -5.00
CA ALA A 46 9.76 13.42 -5.48
C ALA A 46 10.32 12.73 -6.72
N ILE A 47 10.46 11.42 -6.65
CA ILE A 47 10.77 10.59 -7.82
C ILE A 47 9.45 10.07 -8.39
N LEU A 48 9.20 10.36 -9.65
CA LEU A 48 7.94 10.03 -10.32
C LEU A 48 8.06 8.77 -11.18
N SER A 49 6.97 8.03 -11.29
CA SER A 49 6.87 6.84 -12.13
C SER A 49 5.43 6.65 -12.61
N ASP A 50 5.19 5.70 -13.51
CA ASP A 50 3.85 5.19 -13.84
C ASP A 50 3.44 3.98 -12.97
N HIS A 51 4.40 3.40 -12.23
CA HIS A 51 4.20 2.28 -11.32
C HIS A 51 5.08 2.40 -10.06
N ILE A 52 4.60 1.85 -8.94
CA ILE A 52 5.42 1.65 -7.74
C ILE A 52 5.88 0.18 -7.75
N PRO A 53 7.18 -0.10 -7.60
CA PRO A 53 7.65 -1.48 -7.40
C PRO A 53 7.10 -2.01 -6.08
N LEU A 54 6.31 -3.08 -6.15
CA LEU A 54 5.67 -3.71 -4.99
C LEU A 54 6.43 -4.95 -4.49
N CYS A 55 7.50 -5.36 -5.17
CA CYS A 55 8.37 -6.47 -4.78
C CYS A 55 9.83 -6.06 -4.86
N GLY A 56 10.70 -6.80 -4.16
CA GLY A 56 12.14 -6.53 -4.08
C GLY A 56 12.56 -5.93 -2.74
N GLY A 57 13.86 -5.71 -2.57
CA GLY A 57 14.41 -5.11 -1.36
C GLY A 57 14.24 -3.59 -1.32
N ILE A 58 14.31 -3.02 -0.12
CA ILE A 58 14.34 -1.56 0.07
C ILE A 58 15.47 -0.87 -0.75
N PRO A 59 16.71 -1.41 -0.82
CA PRO A 59 17.76 -0.81 -1.65
C PRO A 59 17.45 -0.80 -3.16
N ASP A 60 16.67 -1.77 -3.64
CA ASP A 60 16.29 -1.84 -5.06
C ASP A 60 15.30 -0.73 -5.41
N ILE A 61 14.34 -0.46 -4.50
CA ILE A 61 13.41 0.68 -4.62
C ILE A 61 14.18 2.00 -4.44
N ILE A 62 15.14 2.01 -3.51
CA ILE A 62 16.29 2.92 -3.32
C ILE A 62 16.89 3.56 -4.58
N THR A 63 17.22 2.66 -5.48
CA THR A 63 18.11 2.94 -6.61
C THR A 63 17.36 2.96 -7.92
N ARG A 64 16.06 2.64 -7.91
CA ARG A 64 15.25 2.60 -9.12
C ARG A 64 15.10 4.01 -9.72
N PRO A 65 15.41 4.18 -11.01
CA PRO A 65 15.22 5.46 -11.68
C PRO A 65 13.73 5.79 -11.85
N PRO A 66 13.39 7.07 -12.09
CA PRO A 66 12.04 7.45 -12.50
C PRO A 66 11.65 6.78 -13.83
N TYR A 67 10.35 6.61 -14.06
CA TYR A 67 9.83 6.02 -15.30
C TYR A 67 8.58 6.76 -15.78
N HIS A 68 8.76 7.71 -16.70
CA HIS A 68 7.70 8.55 -17.26
C HIS A 68 8.15 9.24 -18.56
N LEU A 69 7.25 9.96 -19.23
CA LEU A 69 7.53 10.68 -20.49
C LEU A 69 7.51 12.21 -20.34
N ILE A 70 8.06 12.74 -19.24
CA ILE A 70 8.24 14.19 -19.07
C ILE A 70 9.64 14.58 -19.53
N ARG A 71 9.72 15.31 -20.65
CA ARG A 71 10.97 15.93 -21.15
C ARG A 71 11.04 17.41 -20.79
N MET A 72 12.24 17.86 -20.47
CA MET A 72 12.56 19.21 -20.08
C MET A 72 13.47 19.85 -21.12
N ASN A 73 13.18 21.08 -21.53
CA ASN A 73 13.97 21.77 -22.56
C ASN A 73 15.36 22.17 -22.04
N LYS A 74 15.43 22.73 -20.82
CA LYS A 74 16.65 23.06 -20.05
C LYS A 74 16.29 23.08 -18.56
N GLY A 75 16.97 22.29 -17.73
CA GLY A 75 16.78 22.25 -16.27
C GLY A 75 17.91 22.97 -15.50
N PRO A 76 17.69 23.33 -14.22
CA PRO A 76 16.44 23.20 -13.48
C PRO A 76 15.39 24.26 -13.91
N ILE A 77 14.11 23.91 -13.83
CA ILE A 77 12.98 24.84 -14.06
C ILE A 77 12.22 25.04 -12.76
N SER A 78 12.19 26.28 -12.27
CA SER A 78 11.36 26.66 -11.14
C SER A 78 9.96 27.06 -11.62
N ILE A 79 8.94 26.40 -11.09
CA ILE A 79 7.53 26.74 -11.30
C ILE A 79 6.85 26.97 -9.95
N TYR A 80 5.61 27.46 -9.98
CA TYR A 80 4.82 27.62 -8.77
C TYR A 80 3.36 27.25 -8.99
N LEU A 81 2.71 26.78 -7.91
CA LEU A 81 1.27 26.74 -7.80
C LEU A 81 0.81 27.81 -6.82
N HIS A 82 -0.18 28.60 -7.24
CA HIS A 82 -0.73 29.69 -6.45
C HIS A 82 -2.16 29.39 -6.05
N HIS A 83 -2.43 29.36 -4.74
CA HIS A 83 -3.75 29.07 -4.17
C HIS A 83 -4.51 30.34 -3.76
N GLY A 84 -4.06 31.51 -4.19
CA GLY A 84 -4.63 32.81 -3.79
C GLY A 84 -3.82 33.50 -2.68
N GLY A 85 -3.83 34.83 -2.68
CA GLY A 85 -3.16 35.64 -1.66
C GLY A 85 -1.64 35.42 -1.61
N ARG A 86 -1.11 35.06 -0.44
CA ARG A 86 0.32 34.73 -0.23
C ARG A 86 0.60 33.22 -0.22
N ASN A 87 -0.41 32.40 -0.54
CA ASN A 87 -0.28 30.95 -0.51
C ASN A 87 0.26 30.46 -1.86
N VAL A 88 1.59 30.35 -1.95
CA VAL A 88 2.31 29.90 -3.14
C VAL A 88 3.30 28.81 -2.75
N ALA A 89 3.28 27.70 -3.48
CA ALA A 89 4.28 26.64 -3.38
C ALA A 89 5.17 26.71 -4.63
N PHE A 90 6.49 26.80 -4.41
CA PHE A 90 7.48 26.72 -5.48
C PHE A 90 8.00 25.29 -5.61
N TYR A 91 8.27 24.90 -6.86
CA TYR A 91 8.76 23.59 -7.22
C TYR A 91 9.92 23.74 -8.18
N ASP A 92 11.02 23.04 -7.91
CA ASP A 92 12.15 22.96 -8.81
C ASP A 92 12.12 21.61 -9.52
N LEU A 93 11.89 21.64 -10.84
CA LEU A 93 11.93 20.46 -11.70
C LEU A 93 13.38 20.31 -12.16
N VAL A 94 13.96 19.14 -11.94
CA VAL A 94 15.35 18.85 -12.30
C VAL A 94 15.38 17.70 -13.30
N SER A 95 16.10 17.87 -14.40
CA SER A 95 16.28 16.84 -15.42
C SER A 95 17.57 16.07 -15.25
N ASP A 96 17.60 14.85 -15.78
CA ASP A 96 18.83 14.12 -16.04
C ASP A 96 19.59 14.67 -17.26
N ASP A 97 20.72 14.04 -17.59
CA ASP A 97 21.58 14.39 -18.71
C ASP A 97 20.91 14.17 -20.09
N GLU A 98 19.86 13.34 -20.15
CA GLU A 98 19.07 13.09 -21.37
C GLU A 98 17.89 14.08 -21.52
N GLY A 99 17.71 14.97 -20.55
CA GLY A 99 16.63 15.95 -20.52
C GLY A 99 15.29 15.37 -20.06
N TYR A 100 15.24 14.19 -19.46
CA TYR A 100 14.03 13.69 -18.80
C TYR A 100 13.97 14.19 -17.36
N LEU A 101 12.76 14.43 -16.85
CA LEU A 101 12.58 14.80 -15.44
C LEU A 101 13.17 13.70 -14.53
N GLN A 102 14.06 14.09 -13.63
CA GLN A 102 14.66 13.20 -12.64
C GLN A 102 13.88 13.25 -11.32
N TYR A 103 13.58 14.47 -10.85
CA TYR A 103 12.81 14.70 -9.64
C TYR A 103 12.14 16.08 -9.62
N ILE A 104 11.13 16.20 -8.77
CA ILE A 104 10.52 17.49 -8.40
C ILE A 104 10.89 17.79 -6.95
N GLU A 105 11.57 18.90 -6.70
CA GLU A 105 11.93 19.37 -5.36
C GLU A 105 10.92 20.40 -4.85
N VAL A 106 10.53 20.27 -3.58
CA VAL A 106 9.77 21.30 -2.84
C VAL A 106 10.46 21.59 -1.51
N GLN A 107 10.54 22.88 -1.14
CA GLN A 107 11.13 23.32 0.13
C GLN A 107 10.05 23.45 1.20
N ILE A 108 10.30 22.89 2.38
CA ILE A 108 9.36 22.89 3.49
C ILE A 108 10.08 23.31 4.76
N GLN A 109 9.59 24.37 5.39
CA GLN A 109 10.05 24.75 6.72
C GLN A 109 9.23 23.99 7.77
N ASP A 110 9.88 23.12 8.53
CA ASP A 110 9.24 22.33 9.58
C ASP A 110 10.28 21.95 10.67
N ARG A 111 9.80 21.35 11.76
CA ARG A 111 10.61 20.89 12.89
C ARG A 111 10.91 19.40 12.81
N LEU A 112 10.02 18.62 12.21
CA LEU A 112 10.02 17.17 12.27
C LEU A 112 9.92 16.53 10.87
N PRO A 113 10.79 15.56 10.53
CA PRO A 113 10.67 14.80 9.29
C PRO A 113 9.30 14.13 9.10
N SER A 114 8.69 13.67 10.20
CA SER A 114 7.40 12.96 10.19
C SER A 114 6.23 13.82 9.73
N THR A 115 6.27 15.13 9.96
CA THR A 115 5.27 16.08 9.46
C THR A 115 5.65 16.65 8.10
N THR A 116 6.95 16.70 7.77
CA THR A 116 7.42 17.15 6.46
C THR A 116 6.96 16.25 5.32
N PHE A 117 6.97 14.92 5.48
CA PHE A 117 6.58 14.01 4.40
C PHE A 117 5.12 14.18 3.93
N PRO A 118 4.10 14.20 4.82
CA PRO A 118 2.72 14.52 4.42
C PRO A 118 2.56 15.90 3.77
N LEU A 119 3.28 16.93 4.25
CA LEU A 119 3.26 18.26 3.65
C LEU A 119 3.84 18.24 2.22
N ALA A 120 4.99 17.59 2.04
CA ALA A 120 5.60 17.40 0.73
C ALA A 120 4.67 16.69 -0.22
N ARG A 121 4.12 15.55 0.20
CA ARG A 121 3.19 14.77 -0.60
C ARG A 121 1.94 15.57 -0.98
N THR A 122 1.45 16.43 -0.08
CA THR A 122 0.34 17.34 -0.40
C THR A 122 0.69 18.27 -1.56
N ALA A 123 1.80 19.01 -1.42
CA ALA A 123 2.23 19.97 -2.43
C ALA A 123 2.52 19.27 -3.77
N LEU A 124 3.19 18.11 -3.73
CA LEU A 124 3.56 17.34 -4.91
C LEU A 124 2.33 16.75 -5.62
N ASN A 125 1.41 16.11 -4.90
CA ASN A 125 0.18 15.58 -5.49
C ASN A 125 -0.65 16.70 -6.15
N GLN A 126 -0.78 17.86 -5.49
CA GLN A 126 -1.48 19.00 -6.09
C GLN A 126 -0.84 19.48 -7.39
N LEU A 127 0.50 19.45 -7.49
CA LEU A 127 1.19 19.70 -8.76
C LEU A 127 0.87 18.63 -9.80
N LEU A 128 0.92 17.35 -9.44
CA LEU A 128 0.58 16.25 -10.34
C LEU A 128 -0.87 16.35 -10.85
N ASP A 129 -1.82 16.74 -10.00
CA ASP A 129 -3.22 16.96 -10.39
C ASP A 129 -3.35 18.08 -11.43
N ASN A 130 -2.60 19.18 -11.27
CA ASN A 130 -2.56 20.26 -12.25
C ASN A 130 -1.92 19.81 -13.58
N LEU A 131 -0.83 19.03 -13.52
CA LEU A 131 -0.21 18.46 -14.72
C LEU A 131 -1.17 17.51 -15.46
N GLN A 132 -1.91 16.69 -14.70
CA GLN A 132 -2.95 15.79 -15.22
C GLN A 132 -4.07 16.56 -15.95
N GLY A 133 -4.43 17.75 -15.44
CA GLY A 133 -5.39 18.64 -16.10
C GLY A 133 -4.89 19.18 -17.45
N VAL A 134 -3.57 19.24 -17.67
CA VAL A 134 -2.97 19.70 -18.94
C VAL A 134 -2.74 18.54 -19.90
N LYS A 135 -2.27 17.40 -19.40
CA LYS A 135 -2.00 16.19 -20.18
C LYS A 135 -2.40 14.95 -19.39
N TRP A 136 -2.99 13.99 -20.08
CA TRP A 136 -3.31 12.69 -19.48
C TRP A 136 -2.03 11.86 -19.31
N LEU A 137 -1.39 11.96 -18.14
CA LEU A 137 -0.13 11.29 -17.83
C LEU A 137 -0.32 10.36 -16.62
N PRO A 138 0.06 9.07 -16.70
CA PRO A 138 -0.02 8.18 -15.55
C PRO A 138 1.14 8.48 -14.60
N LEU A 139 1.04 9.55 -13.81
CA LEU A 139 2.09 9.96 -12.87
C LEU A 139 1.71 9.61 -11.44
N LEU A 140 2.64 8.94 -10.75
CA LEU A 140 2.56 8.70 -9.32
C LEU A 140 3.90 9.01 -8.65
N ILE A 141 3.86 9.31 -7.36
CA ILE A 141 5.06 9.48 -6.54
C ILE A 141 5.55 8.10 -6.13
N MET A 142 6.64 7.62 -6.74
CA MET A 142 7.27 6.36 -6.38
C MET A 142 7.92 6.44 -4.99
N ARG A 143 8.61 7.55 -4.74
CA ARG A 143 9.34 7.81 -3.50
C ARG A 143 9.52 9.32 -3.27
N ILE A 144 9.64 9.72 -2.01
CA ILE A 144 10.09 11.06 -1.62
C ILE A 144 11.40 10.92 -0.85
N ASP A 145 12.45 11.57 -1.34
CA ASP A 145 13.74 11.68 -0.67
C ASP A 145 13.79 13.00 0.09
N LEU A 146 14.06 12.91 1.39
CA LEU A 146 14.06 14.05 2.28
C LEU A 146 15.49 14.43 2.65
N TYR A 147 15.86 15.68 2.43
CA TYR A 147 17.15 16.25 2.77
C TYR A 147 16.97 17.37 3.79
N VAL A 148 17.96 17.58 4.67
CA VAL A 148 18.07 18.88 5.35
C VAL A 148 18.81 19.82 4.41
N LYS A 149 18.32 21.06 4.27
CA LYS A 149 18.92 22.04 3.36
C LYS A 149 20.41 22.23 3.68
N GLY A 150 21.25 22.04 2.66
CA GLY A 150 22.72 22.09 2.76
C GLY A 150 23.39 20.73 2.84
N ASP A 151 22.63 19.64 3.01
CA ASP A 151 23.16 18.28 2.96
C ASP A 151 23.36 17.78 1.54
N ASN A 152 24.33 16.88 1.38
CA ASN A 152 24.55 16.15 0.13
C ASN A 152 23.77 14.83 0.07
N ASP A 153 23.53 14.21 1.22
CA ASP A 153 22.88 12.89 1.33
C ASP A 153 21.46 13.02 1.90
N PRO A 154 20.52 12.16 1.46
CA PRO A 154 19.17 12.15 1.99
C PRO A 154 19.20 11.75 3.47
N LEU A 155 18.42 12.46 4.29
CA LEU A 155 18.13 12.10 5.67
C LEU A 155 17.24 10.84 5.72
N ALA A 156 16.24 10.75 4.83
CA ALA A 156 15.28 9.66 4.85
C ALA A 156 14.55 9.51 3.51
N HIS A 157 13.96 8.34 3.29
CA HIS A 157 13.21 7.98 2.10
C HIS A 157 11.81 7.53 2.47
N GLN A 158 10.76 8.18 1.97
CA GLN A 158 9.39 7.68 2.10
C GLN A 158 8.99 6.89 0.85
N LEU A 159 8.60 5.63 1.03
CA LEU A 159 8.21 4.70 -0.03
C LEU A 159 7.09 3.76 0.44
N ILE A 160 6.49 2.98 -0.48
CA ILE A 160 5.60 1.88 -0.11
C ILE A 160 6.44 0.66 0.27
N TYR A 161 6.21 0.10 1.46
CA TYR A 161 6.91 -1.07 1.94
C TYR A 161 6.60 -2.28 1.01
N PRO A 162 7.63 -2.95 0.46
CA PRO A 162 7.43 -4.00 -0.54
C PRO A 162 6.95 -5.32 0.08
N PHE A 163 6.34 -6.14 -0.77
CA PHE A 163 6.09 -7.55 -0.54
C PHE A 163 7.40 -8.32 -0.79
N MET A 164 8.06 -8.75 0.28
CA MET A 164 9.38 -9.41 0.23
C MET A 164 9.29 -10.95 0.30
N SER A 165 8.13 -11.53 0.03
CA SER A 165 7.97 -12.98 0.02
C SER A 165 8.53 -13.57 -1.26
N GLU A 166 9.48 -14.50 -1.12
CA GLU A 166 10.01 -15.28 -2.24
C GLU A 166 9.21 -16.58 -2.39
N LEU A 167 8.98 -16.98 -3.65
CA LEU A 167 8.38 -18.27 -3.99
C LEU A 167 9.34 -19.05 -4.87
N THR A 168 9.87 -20.15 -4.34
CA THR A 168 10.63 -21.12 -5.14
C THR A 168 9.67 -22.15 -5.71
N ILE A 169 9.60 -22.22 -7.04
CA ILE A 169 8.75 -23.18 -7.75
C ILE A 169 9.63 -24.34 -8.25
N GLY A 170 9.30 -25.56 -7.81
CA GLY A 170 9.89 -26.80 -8.30
C GLY A 170 8.96 -27.54 -9.29
N PRO A 171 9.25 -28.82 -9.64
CA PRO A 171 8.30 -29.62 -10.39
C PRO A 171 7.00 -29.78 -9.58
N LEU A 172 5.96 -29.04 -9.97
CA LEU A 172 4.63 -29.10 -9.38
C LEU A 172 3.76 -30.06 -10.19
N GLY A 173 2.98 -30.90 -9.51
CA GLY A 173 1.91 -31.70 -10.13
C GLY A 173 0.66 -30.90 -10.51
N GLY A 174 0.74 -29.57 -10.47
CA GLY A 174 -0.37 -28.62 -10.68
C GLY A 174 -0.80 -27.91 -9.39
N MET A 175 -1.60 -26.84 -9.56
CA MET A 175 -2.28 -26.14 -8.46
C MET A 175 -3.78 -26.33 -8.64
N HIS A 176 -4.47 -26.75 -7.58
CA HIS A 176 -5.92 -26.88 -7.62
C HIS A 176 -6.57 -25.59 -7.13
N GLN A 177 -7.40 -24.97 -7.97
CA GLN A 177 -8.22 -23.84 -7.57
C GLN A 177 -9.67 -24.28 -7.40
N TYR A 178 -10.23 -24.00 -6.23
CA TYR A 178 -11.65 -24.20 -5.98
C TYR A 178 -12.43 -22.93 -6.36
N PRO A 179 -13.46 -23.02 -7.22
CA PRO A 179 -14.21 -21.83 -7.67
C PRO A 179 -14.77 -20.97 -6.54
N ALA A 180 -15.15 -21.57 -5.41
CA ALA A 180 -15.64 -20.85 -4.24
C ALA A 180 -14.59 -19.90 -3.62
N PHE A 181 -13.29 -20.20 -3.75
CA PHE A 181 -12.20 -19.37 -3.27
C PHE A 181 -11.67 -18.39 -4.33
N SER A 182 -11.85 -18.70 -5.61
CA SER A 182 -11.30 -17.92 -6.74
C SER A 182 -11.61 -16.41 -6.68
N MET A 183 -12.82 -16.02 -6.26
CA MET A 183 -13.20 -14.61 -6.16
C MET A 183 -12.45 -13.89 -5.04
N TYR A 184 -12.17 -14.59 -3.94
CA TYR A 184 -11.44 -14.06 -2.79
C TYR A 184 -9.95 -13.91 -3.12
N GLU A 185 -9.38 -14.93 -3.75
CA GLU A 185 -8.00 -14.91 -4.26
C GLU A 185 -7.81 -13.79 -5.29
N ALA A 186 -8.79 -13.59 -6.17
CA ALA A 186 -8.76 -12.49 -7.14
C ALA A 186 -8.78 -11.12 -6.45
N VAL A 187 -9.69 -10.88 -5.50
CA VAL A 187 -9.75 -9.61 -4.74
C VAL A 187 -8.46 -9.38 -3.94
N LEU A 188 -7.91 -10.42 -3.32
CA LEU A 188 -6.65 -10.33 -2.60
C LEU A 188 -5.50 -9.96 -3.54
N ARG A 189 -5.42 -10.58 -4.73
CA ARG A 189 -4.44 -10.24 -5.76
C ARG A 189 -4.58 -8.78 -6.20
N GLU A 190 -5.80 -8.32 -6.49
CA GLU A 190 -6.08 -6.93 -6.85
C GLU A 190 -5.67 -5.94 -5.75
N ALA A 191 -5.87 -6.29 -4.47
CA ALA A 191 -5.44 -5.47 -3.34
C ALA A 191 -3.91 -5.34 -3.26
N ILE A 192 -3.20 -6.47 -3.41
CA ILE A 192 -1.74 -6.55 -3.31
C ILE A 192 -1.07 -5.78 -4.44
N ILE A 193 -1.56 -5.89 -5.67
CA ILE A 193 -0.95 -5.22 -6.85
C ILE A 193 -1.36 -3.75 -7.02
N SER A 194 -2.31 -3.25 -6.22
CA SER A 194 -2.74 -1.86 -6.27
C SER A 194 -1.66 -0.92 -5.72
N THR A 195 -1.30 0.10 -6.48
CA THR A 195 -0.45 1.22 -6.02
C THR A 195 -1.25 2.29 -5.27
N SER A 196 -2.57 2.34 -5.46
CA SER A 196 -3.47 3.25 -4.75
C SER A 196 -3.84 2.70 -3.36
N PRO A 197 -3.59 3.44 -2.28
CA PRO A 197 -4.00 3.01 -0.93
C PRO A 197 -5.53 3.01 -0.78
N TYR A 198 -6.24 3.87 -1.49
CA TYR A 198 -7.70 3.96 -1.47
C TYR A 198 -8.36 2.76 -2.14
N TYR A 199 -7.86 2.35 -3.31
CA TYR A 199 -8.37 1.17 -3.98
C TYR A 199 -8.03 -0.10 -3.19
N ARG A 200 -6.81 -0.18 -2.64
CA ARG A 200 -6.43 -1.27 -1.74
C ARG A 200 -7.35 -1.36 -0.53
N PHE A 201 -7.66 -0.23 0.10
CA PHE A 201 -8.58 -0.14 1.21
C PHE A 201 -9.98 -0.70 0.86
N LEU A 202 -10.53 -0.32 -0.31
CA LEU A 202 -11.80 -0.88 -0.80
C LEU A 202 -11.71 -2.39 -1.05
N CYS A 203 -10.62 -2.88 -1.66
CA CYS A 203 -10.42 -4.30 -1.89
C CYS A 203 -10.32 -5.09 -0.58
N SER A 204 -9.60 -4.57 0.43
CA SER A 204 -9.56 -5.16 1.77
C SER A 204 -10.98 -5.25 2.36
N TYR A 205 -11.78 -4.18 2.25
CA TYR A 205 -13.20 -4.18 2.66
C TYR A 205 -14.02 -5.27 1.99
N ARG A 206 -13.90 -5.38 0.67
CA ARG A 206 -14.60 -6.40 -0.11
C ARG A 206 -14.19 -7.81 0.28
N LEU A 207 -12.90 -8.02 0.53
CA LEU A 207 -12.37 -9.30 0.97
C LEU A 207 -13.03 -9.73 2.29
N TYR A 208 -13.02 -8.86 3.31
CA TYR A 208 -13.62 -9.16 4.61
C TYR A 208 -15.14 -9.35 4.56
N GLU A 209 -15.88 -8.46 3.88
CA GLU A 209 -17.33 -8.60 3.70
C GLU A 209 -17.70 -9.96 3.09
N GLY A 210 -16.88 -10.43 2.15
CA GLY A 210 -17.05 -11.73 1.53
C GLY A 210 -16.86 -12.90 2.50
N LEU A 211 -16.03 -12.77 3.54
CA LEU A 211 -15.66 -13.91 4.41
C LEU A 211 -16.87 -14.49 5.15
N ASN A 212 -17.87 -13.66 5.48
CA ASN A 212 -19.12 -14.17 6.07
C ASN A 212 -19.89 -15.10 5.14
N LYS A 213 -19.87 -14.82 3.83
CA LYS A 213 -20.45 -15.73 2.81
C LYS A 213 -19.65 -17.02 2.72
N LEU A 214 -18.31 -16.93 2.77
CA LEU A 214 -17.43 -18.11 2.75
C LEU A 214 -17.63 -18.99 3.99
N ARG A 215 -17.72 -18.38 5.18
CA ARG A 215 -18.04 -19.09 6.43
C ARG A 215 -19.35 -19.84 6.35
N LYS A 216 -20.39 -19.20 5.81
CA LYS A 216 -21.70 -19.85 5.60
C LYS A 216 -21.57 -21.04 4.65
N TRP A 217 -20.93 -20.85 3.50
CA TRP A 217 -20.71 -21.93 2.53
C TRP A 217 -19.94 -23.12 3.13
N LEU A 218 -18.87 -22.86 3.89
CA LEU A 218 -18.13 -23.91 4.58
C LEU A 218 -18.98 -24.64 5.63
N LYS A 219 -19.82 -23.90 6.36
CA LYS A 219 -20.74 -24.50 7.34
C LYS A 219 -21.72 -25.45 6.66
N ASP A 220 -22.30 -25.04 5.54
CA ASP A 220 -23.25 -25.85 4.78
C ASP A 220 -22.58 -27.12 4.23
N LEU A 221 -21.32 -27.01 3.76
CA LEU A 221 -20.52 -28.18 3.37
C LEU A 221 -20.22 -29.13 4.54
N CYS A 222 -19.85 -28.60 5.70
CA CYS A 222 -19.62 -29.41 6.89
C CYS A 222 -20.88 -30.19 7.27
N GLN A 223 -22.05 -29.55 7.24
CA GLN A 223 -23.33 -30.22 7.48
C GLN A 223 -23.61 -31.32 6.45
N HIS A 224 -23.40 -31.02 5.17
CA HIS A 224 -23.60 -31.99 4.09
C HIS A 224 -22.72 -33.23 4.22
N PHE A 225 -21.45 -33.06 4.61
CA PHE A 225 -20.49 -34.16 4.76
C PHE A 225 -20.41 -34.75 6.18
N GLY A 226 -21.26 -34.30 7.11
CA GLY A 226 -21.27 -34.78 8.50
C GLY A 226 -19.98 -34.45 9.29
N ILE A 227 -19.35 -33.31 8.99
CA ILE A 227 -18.14 -32.84 9.65
C ILE A 227 -18.51 -31.97 10.85
N ASN A 228 -18.09 -32.38 12.05
CA ASN A 228 -18.37 -31.68 13.31
C ASN A 228 -17.27 -30.71 13.74
N GLU A 229 -16.27 -30.49 12.90
CA GLU A 229 -15.17 -29.56 13.18
C GLU A 229 -15.66 -28.11 13.23
N LYS A 230 -15.17 -27.37 14.23
CA LYS A 230 -15.57 -25.99 14.43
C LYS A 230 -14.87 -25.09 13.42
N LEU A 231 -15.65 -24.27 12.71
CA LEU A 231 -15.09 -23.25 11.83
C LEU A 231 -14.22 -22.27 12.62
N PRO A 232 -13.11 -21.78 12.03
CA PRO A 232 -12.34 -20.68 12.60
C PRO A 232 -13.27 -19.52 12.97
N LYS A 233 -12.95 -18.72 13.99
CA LYS A 233 -13.68 -17.47 14.26
C LYS A 233 -12.97 -16.32 13.56
N ASP A 234 -13.45 -15.10 13.77
CA ASP A 234 -12.68 -13.92 13.38
C ASP A 234 -11.40 -13.85 14.22
N PRO A 235 -10.22 -13.67 13.59
CA PRO A 235 -8.96 -13.64 14.29
C PRO A 235 -8.85 -12.40 15.19
N PRO A 236 -8.08 -12.50 16.28
CA PRO A 236 -7.80 -11.37 17.13
C PRO A 236 -6.97 -10.32 16.37
N VAL A 237 -7.15 -9.06 16.74
CA VAL A 237 -6.35 -7.97 16.18
C VAL A 237 -5.03 -7.85 16.96
N ASN A 238 -3.90 -7.79 16.26
CA ASN A 238 -2.63 -7.42 16.87
C ASN A 238 -2.64 -5.93 17.27
N ILE A 239 -2.82 -5.66 18.56
CA ILE A 239 -2.90 -4.29 19.09
C ILE A 239 -1.55 -3.57 19.04
N ASP A 240 -0.43 -4.28 19.25
CA ASP A 240 0.90 -3.67 19.22
C ASP A 240 1.27 -3.24 17.80
N LEU A 241 0.84 -4.02 16.81
CA LEU A 241 0.90 -3.64 15.40
C LEU A 241 0.12 -2.35 15.17
N ILE A 242 -1.15 -2.25 15.62
CA ILE A 242 -1.94 -1.01 15.48
C ILE A 242 -1.27 0.18 16.17
N ARG A 243 -0.74 0.00 17.39
CA ARG A 243 0.01 1.06 18.10
C ARG A 243 1.23 1.53 17.32
N SER A 244 1.90 0.63 16.59
CA SER A 244 3.09 0.98 15.80
C SER A 244 2.80 1.97 14.66
N TYR A 245 1.54 2.14 14.28
CA TYR A 245 1.05 3.12 13.30
C TYR A 245 0.53 4.41 13.94
N ASN A 246 0.77 4.63 15.24
CA ASN A 246 0.37 5.83 15.99
C ASN A 246 -1.16 6.06 16.10
N PHE A 247 -1.97 4.99 16.03
CA PHE A 247 -3.38 5.11 16.39
C PHE A 247 -3.52 5.50 17.87
N ARG A 248 -4.44 6.44 18.14
CA ARG A 248 -4.73 6.91 19.50
C ARG A 248 -5.30 5.78 20.36
N ASP A 249 -5.01 5.77 21.66
CA ASP A 249 -5.57 4.77 22.58
C ASP A 249 -7.11 4.74 22.57
N SER A 250 -7.75 5.91 22.41
CA SER A 250 -9.21 6.01 22.29
C SER A 250 -9.76 5.25 21.08
N PHE A 251 -9.00 5.17 19.98
CA PHE A 251 -9.37 4.35 18.82
C PHE A 251 -9.22 2.86 19.14
N ILE A 252 -8.17 2.49 19.87
CA ILE A 252 -7.82 1.11 20.22
C ILE A 252 -8.82 0.49 21.20
N VAL A 253 -9.41 1.30 22.09
CA VAL A 253 -10.42 0.83 23.05
C VAL A 253 -11.55 0.08 22.33
N GLY A 254 -11.80 -1.15 22.79
CA GLY A 254 -12.85 -2.04 22.26
C GLY A 254 -12.45 -2.88 21.05
N LEU A 255 -11.21 -2.76 20.53
CA LEU A 255 -10.72 -3.63 19.47
C LEU A 255 -10.31 -5.00 20.03
N THR A 256 -11.05 -6.05 19.66
CA THR A 256 -10.74 -7.44 20.06
C THR A 256 -10.49 -8.30 18.83
N THR A 257 -11.37 -8.20 17.85
CA THR A 257 -11.41 -9.01 16.64
C THR A 257 -11.27 -8.14 15.41
N ILE A 258 -10.95 -8.77 14.27
CA ILE A 258 -10.89 -8.05 13.00
C ILE A 258 -12.22 -7.33 12.70
N GLY A 259 -13.37 -7.92 13.04
CA GLY A 259 -14.69 -7.31 12.83
C GLY A 259 -14.88 -5.97 13.55
N ASP A 260 -14.26 -5.79 14.71
CA ASP A 260 -14.27 -4.52 15.43
C ASP A 260 -13.50 -3.44 14.65
N LEU A 261 -12.36 -3.82 14.06
CA LEU A 261 -11.53 -2.94 13.25
C LEU A 261 -12.29 -2.47 11.99
N TRP A 262 -12.98 -3.39 11.30
CA TRP A 262 -13.85 -3.07 10.16
C TRP A 262 -14.98 -2.13 10.54
N SER A 263 -15.63 -2.40 11.67
CA SER A 263 -16.76 -1.59 12.11
C SER A 263 -16.33 -0.13 12.36
N LYS A 264 -15.11 0.09 12.88
CA LYS A 264 -14.58 1.43 13.13
C LYS A 264 -14.24 2.23 11.87
N PHE A 265 -13.88 1.58 10.77
CA PHE A 265 -13.51 2.27 9.51
C PHE A 265 -14.65 2.34 8.49
N LYS A 266 -15.88 1.97 8.88
CA LYS A 266 -17.02 1.87 7.95
C LYS A 266 -17.32 3.20 7.25
N GLU A 267 -17.23 4.30 7.98
CA GLU A 267 -17.45 5.63 7.41
C GLU A 267 -16.31 6.03 6.47
N ASP A 268 -15.05 5.73 6.81
CA ASP A 268 -13.93 5.94 5.89
C ASP A 268 -14.10 5.15 4.58
N ARG A 269 -14.69 3.95 4.63
CA ARG A 269 -15.07 3.18 3.43
C ARG A 269 -16.11 3.90 2.61
N ASN A 270 -17.15 4.43 3.23
CA ASN A 270 -18.19 5.16 2.51
C ASN A 270 -17.61 6.40 1.83
N ARG A 271 -16.70 7.12 2.50
CA ARG A 271 -16.01 8.30 1.93
C ARG A 271 -15.15 7.96 0.72
N VAL A 272 -14.44 6.83 0.73
CA VAL A 272 -13.66 6.38 -0.44
C VAL A 272 -14.56 5.88 -1.57
N ALA A 273 -15.62 5.13 -1.24
CA ALA A 273 -16.53 4.56 -2.24
C ALA A 273 -17.43 5.62 -2.90
N HIS A 274 -17.71 6.71 -2.20
CA HIS A 274 -18.62 7.77 -2.63
C HIS A 274 -17.91 9.12 -2.53
N PHE A 275 -17.39 9.59 -3.67
CA PHE A 275 -16.66 10.86 -3.74
C PHE A 275 -17.49 12.07 -3.27
N PHE A 276 -18.80 12.06 -3.56
CA PHE A 276 -19.78 13.00 -3.00
C PHE A 276 -20.74 12.21 -2.10
N LEU A 277 -20.62 12.34 -0.78
CA LEU A 277 -21.65 11.87 0.15
C LEU A 277 -22.74 12.94 0.26
N LYS A 278 -24.00 12.51 0.43
CA LYS A 278 -25.14 13.44 0.60
C LYS A 278 -25.07 14.28 1.88
N ASP A 279 -24.33 13.81 2.88
CA ASP A 279 -24.28 14.38 4.24
C ASP A 279 -22.88 14.94 4.61
N ASP A 280 -21.92 14.96 3.68
CA ASP A 280 -20.53 15.36 3.94
C ASP A 280 -20.18 16.56 3.04
N ASP A 281 -20.09 17.76 3.62
CA ASP A 281 -19.81 19.01 2.88
C ASP A 281 -18.39 19.05 2.28
N ASN A 282 -17.51 18.11 2.65
CA ASN A 282 -16.12 18.08 2.23
C ASN A 282 -15.76 16.73 1.57
N PRO A 283 -15.63 16.67 0.23
CA PRO A 283 -15.21 15.44 -0.46
C PRO A 283 -13.80 15.01 -0.02
N LEU A 284 -13.52 13.70 -0.17
CA LEU A 284 -12.21 13.15 0.14
C LEU A 284 -11.14 13.79 -0.76
N ASN A 285 -10.18 14.48 -0.15
CA ASN A 285 -9.08 15.11 -0.88
C ASN A 285 -7.94 14.09 -1.11
N PHE A 286 -7.88 13.49 -2.29
CA PHE A 286 -6.85 12.54 -2.69
C PHE A 286 -5.44 13.16 -2.74
N SER A 287 -5.35 14.48 -2.95
CA SER A 287 -4.10 15.21 -3.01
C SER A 287 -3.50 15.43 -1.61
N ASN A 288 -4.32 15.40 -0.55
CA ASN A 288 -3.86 15.62 0.81
C ASN A 288 -2.94 14.48 1.29
N GLY A 289 -1.68 14.81 1.59
CA GLY A 289 -0.67 13.84 2.00
C GLY A 289 -0.89 13.23 3.39
N TYR A 290 -1.59 13.90 4.31
CA TYR A 290 -1.97 13.32 5.60
C TYR A 290 -3.05 12.26 5.39
N THR A 291 -4.10 12.59 4.63
CA THR A 291 -5.15 11.65 4.24
C THR A 291 -4.55 10.46 3.49
N TYR A 292 -3.65 10.69 2.54
CA TYR A 292 -2.95 9.62 1.83
C TYR A 292 -2.20 8.70 2.80
N ASN A 293 -1.48 9.27 3.77
CA ASN A 293 -0.76 8.52 4.78
C ASN A 293 -1.73 7.65 5.61
N ASP A 294 -2.81 8.24 6.12
CA ASP A 294 -3.82 7.53 6.91
C ASP A 294 -4.39 6.34 6.14
N TYR A 295 -4.86 6.55 4.91
CA TYR A 295 -5.40 5.46 4.10
C TYR A 295 -4.34 4.43 3.70
N SER A 296 -3.08 4.84 3.52
CA SER A 296 -1.99 3.89 3.27
C SER A 296 -1.78 2.96 4.46
N MET A 297 -1.71 3.50 5.67
CA MET A 297 -1.59 2.72 6.90
C MET A 297 -2.81 1.82 7.13
N ILE A 298 -4.02 2.40 7.07
CA ILE A 298 -5.28 1.69 7.30
C ILE A 298 -5.45 0.54 6.28
N SER A 299 -5.17 0.79 5.00
CA SER A 299 -5.30 -0.22 3.95
C SER A 299 -4.38 -1.42 4.18
N ALA A 300 -3.14 -1.19 4.64
CA ALA A 300 -2.16 -2.23 4.89
C ALA A 300 -2.55 -3.08 6.11
N ILE A 301 -2.99 -2.45 7.20
CA ILE A 301 -3.48 -3.15 8.41
C ILE A 301 -4.71 -4.01 8.05
N LEU A 302 -5.71 -3.42 7.40
CA LEU A 302 -6.93 -4.14 7.04
C LEU A 302 -6.68 -5.28 6.06
N LEU A 303 -5.76 -5.09 5.10
CA LEU A 303 -5.37 -6.15 4.17
C LEU A 303 -4.69 -7.30 4.89
N TYR A 304 -3.72 -6.99 5.76
CA TYR A 304 -3.00 -7.99 6.55
C TYR A 304 -3.94 -8.86 7.37
N HIS A 305 -4.85 -8.25 8.16
CA HIS A 305 -5.80 -9.03 8.96
C HIS A 305 -6.83 -9.77 8.09
N SER A 306 -7.30 -9.18 6.97
CA SER A 306 -8.20 -9.89 6.05
C SER A 306 -7.56 -11.14 5.49
N ASN A 307 -6.29 -11.04 5.11
CA ASN A 307 -5.54 -12.15 4.56
C ASN A 307 -5.38 -13.27 5.61
N ILE A 308 -5.14 -12.94 6.89
CA ILE A 308 -5.13 -13.93 7.97
C ILE A 308 -6.48 -14.64 8.06
N ALA A 309 -7.58 -13.88 8.16
CA ALA A 309 -8.92 -14.45 8.29
C ALA A 309 -9.31 -15.34 7.09
N PHE A 310 -8.92 -14.92 5.88
CA PHE A 310 -9.09 -15.71 4.66
C PHE A 310 -8.25 -17.00 4.70
N THR A 311 -6.97 -16.89 5.03
CA THR A 311 -6.03 -18.02 5.09
C THR A 311 -6.46 -19.05 6.12
N ASP A 312 -7.00 -18.63 7.27
CA ASP A 312 -7.55 -19.54 8.28
C ASP A 312 -8.72 -20.37 7.73
N LEU A 313 -9.62 -19.75 6.96
CA LEU A 313 -10.75 -20.44 6.33
C LEU A 313 -10.30 -21.38 5.22
N LEU A 314 -9.33 -20.96 4.40
CA LEU A 314 -8.72 -21.81 3.38
C LEU A 314 -7.98 -23.00 4.01
N GLY A 315 -7.24 -22.77 5.10
CA GLY A 315 -6.57 -23.82 5.88
C GLY A 315 -7.55 -24.82 6.47
N PHE A 316 -8.68 -24.34 7.02
CA PHE A 316 -9.76 -25.21 7.48
C PHE A 316 -10.34 -26.07 6.36
N PHE A 317 -10.60 -25.48 5.20
CA PHE A 317 -11.10 -26.20 4.03
C PHE A 317 -10.12 -27.26 3.55
N ASN A 318 -8.84 -26.90 3.40
CA ASN A 318 -7.79 -27.81 2.96
C ASN A 318 -7.65 -29.02 3.90
N LYS A 319 -7.72 -28.77 5.22
CA LYS A 319 -7.60 -29.82 6.24
C LYS A 319 -8.82 -30.75 6.29
N ASN A 320 -10.04 -30.21 6.20
CA ASN A 320 -11.24 -30.96 6.57
C ASN A 320 -12.16 -31.31 5.38
N LEU A 321 -12.15 -30.54 4.30
CA LEU A 321 -13.14 -30.63 3.22
C LEU A 321 -12.52 -30.99 1.86
N MET A 322 -11.28 -30.60 1.60
CA MET A 322 -10.63 -30.76 0.29
C MET A 322 -10.65 -32.21 -0.21
N PHE A 323 -10.36 -33.19 0.65
CA PHE A 323 -10.36 -34.61 0.26
C PHE A 323 -11.76 -35.14 -0.10
N LYS A 324 -12.83 -34.54 0.43
CA LYS A 324 -14.21 -34.89 0.07
C LYS A 324 -14.57 -34.30 -1.28
N MET A 325 -14.18 -33.04 -1.50
CA MET A 325 -14.46 -32.28 -2.73
C MET A 325 -13.66 -32.75 -3.94
N SER A 326 -12.45 -33.26 -3.72
CA SER A 326 -11.56 -33.75 -4.79
C SER A 326 -11.87 -35.19 -5.24
N LYS A 327 -12.83 -35.88 -4.61
CA LYS A 327 -13.22 -37.24 -5.03
C LYS A 327 -13.67 -37.26 -6.49
N GLY A 328 -13.05 -38.11 -7.29
CA GLY A 328 -13.32 -38.23 -8.73
C GLY A 328 -12.61 -37.19 -9.61
N SER A 329 -11.73 -36.37 -9.04
CA SER A 329 -10.89 -35.46 -9.83
C SER A 329 -9.82 -36.26 -10.59
N ILE A 330 -9.59 -35.87 -11.84
CA ILE A 330 -8.48 -36.39 -12.65
C ILE A 330 -7.24 -35.58 -12.29
N LEU A 331 -6.12 -36.25 -12.03
CA LEU A 331 -4.82 -35.61 -11.91
C LEU A 331 -4.21 -35.45 -13.30
N PRO A 332 -4.11 -34.22 -13.85
CA PRO A 332 -3.50 -34.02 -15.16
C PRO A 332 -2.00 -34.28 -15.07
N LEU A 333 -1.48 -35.13 -15.96
CA LEU A 333 -0.04 -35.33 -16.09
C LEU A 333 0.52 -34.40 -17.17
N ALA A 334 1.80 -34.03 -17.05
CA ALA A 334 2.45 -33.10 -17.98
C ALA A 334 2.45 -33.63 -19.43
N GLU A 335 2.52 -34.95 -19.57
CA GLU A 335 2.43 -35.69 -20.83
C GLU A 335 1.06 -35.56 -21.50
N GLU A 336 0.02 -35.21 -20.74
CA GLU A 336 -1.36 -35.08 -21.22
C GLU A 336 -1.77 -33.63 -21.50
N LYS A 337 -0.84 -32.67 -21.45
CA LYS A 337 -1.12 -31.24 -21.60
C LYS A 337 -1.99 -30.89 -22.82
N ASP A 338 -1.82 -31.62 -23.93
CA ASP A 338 -2.54 -31.37 -25.19
C ASP A 338 -4.03 -31.75 -25.11
N LYS A 339 -4.44 -32.52 -24.10
CA LYS A 339 -5.85 -32.82 -23.81
C LYS A 339 -6.56 -31.69 -23.07
N PHE A 340 -5.81 -30.77 -22.44
CA PHE A 340 -6.31 -29.70 -21.58
C PHE A 340 -6.11 -28.31 -22.18
N ILE A 341 -6.28 -28.18 -23.49
CA ILE A 341 -6.18 -26.89 -24.20
C ILE A 341 -7.39 -26.02 -23.88
N LEU A 342 -7.15 -24.77 -23.46
CA LEU A 342 -8.19 -23.77 -23.25
C LEU A 342 -8.91 -23.49 -24.57
N LYS A 343 -10.21 -23.73 -24.60
CA LYS A 343 -11.07 -23.41 -25.75
C LYS A 343 -11.80 -22.11 -25.47
N SER A 344 -11.95 -21.26 -26.49
CA SER A 344 -12.86 -20.12 -26.41
C SER A 344 -14.26 -20.64 -26.11
N GLN A 345 -14.85 -20.16 -25.02
CA GLN A 345 -16.30 -20.27 -24.86
C GLN A 345 -16.90 -19.27 -25.84
N ALA A 346 -17.71 -19.77 -26.78
CA ALA A 346 -18.39 -18.95 -27.78
C ALA A 346 -19.56 -18.18 -27.15
#